data_AF-A0A382QP36-F1
#
_entry.id   AF-A0A382QP36-F1
#
_cell.length_a   1.000
_cell.length_b   1.000
_cell.length_c   1.000
_cell.angle_alpha   90.00
_cell.angle_beta   90.00
_cell.angle_gamma   90.00
#
_symmetry.space_group_name_H-M   'P 1'
#
loop_
_entity.id
_entity.type
_entity.pdbx_description
1 polymer ?
#
loop_
_entity_poly.entity_id
_entity_poly.type
_entity_poly.pdbx_seq_one_letter_code
_entity_poly.pdbx_strand_id
1 'polypeptide(L)'
;MMLTSFDNFGFLKILSFLKAHKSEFLSGQDMSDILKISRVAVWKDIKKIRSLGYKIESKQNLGYRLVDSSELLLPWEVTQNLNTEFLGKRVYYFDTIDTTQNFAMKIASKSNENGTVVISKKQTGGRGRMKRKWKSPAGGIWMSIILHPKFDVSYATLVPIATSLALCIAIEKILKIKPELKWPNDV
;
A
#
# COMPACT_ATOMS: atom_id res chain seq x y z
N MET A 1 -3.52 6.89 11.02
CA MET A 1 -3.90 5.46 11.04
C MET A 1 -2.75 4.63 10.48
N MET A 2 -2.56 3.41 11.00
CA MET A 2 -1.65 2.41 10.44
C MET A 2 -2.48 1.21 9.95
N LEU A 3 -2.15 0.68 8.77
CA LEU A 3 -2.75 -0.52 8.19
C LEU A 3 -1.63 -1.45 7.74
N THR A 4 -1.84 -2.77 7.79
CA THR A 4 -0.85 -3.73 7.29
C THR A 4 -1.47 -4.75 6.35
N SER A 5 -0.64 -5.45 5.57
CA SER A 5 -1.09 -6.51 4.66
C SER A 5 -1.35 -7.84 5.36
N PHE A 6 -0.94 -7.99 6.62
CA PHE A 6 -0.98 -9.25 7.36
C PHE A 6 -1.94 -9.21 8.56
N ASP A 7 -2.51 -8.04 8.88
CA ASP A 7 -3.61 -7.93 9.84
C ASP A 7 -4.91 -8.41 9.19
N ASN A 8 -5.67 -9.22 9.92
CA ASN A 8 -6.96 -9.74 9.46
C ASN A 8 -8.09 -8.74 9.78
N PHE A 9 -8.29 -7.76 8.92
CA PHE A 9 -9.38 -6.81 9.08
C PHE A 9 -10.71 -7.41 8.59
N GLY A 10 -11.74 -7.42 9.44
CA GLY A 10 -13.07 -7.98 9.12
C GLY A 10 -13.67 -7.42 7.82
N PHE A 11 -13.54 -6.11 7.60
CA PHE A 11 -14.06 -5.43 6.41
C PHE A 11 -13.45 -5.95 5.09
N LEU A 12 -12.29 -6.61 5.11
CA LEU A 12 -11.67 -7.14 3.89
C LEU A 12 -12.51 -8.25 3.26
N LYS A 13 -13.27 -9.02 4.06
CA LYS A 13 -14.19 -10.03 3.53
C LYS A 13 -15.27 -9.39 2.68
N ILE A 14 -15.87 -8.31 3.17
CA ILE A 14 -16.87 -7.53 2.43
C ILE A 14 -16.25 -6.87 1.20
N LEU A 15 -15.07 -6.26 1.35
CA LEU A 15 -14.39 -5.63 0.21
C LEU A 15 -14.10 -6.63 -0.91
N SER A 16 -13.56 -7.81 -0.58
CA SER A 16 -13.32 -8.87 -1.56
C SER A 16 -14.60 -9.36 -2.21
N PHE A 17 -15.67 -9.51 -1.42
CA PHE A 17 -16.98 -9.93 -1.93
C PHE A 17 -17.57 -8.90 -2.92
N LEU A 18 -17.49 -7.60 -2.59
CA LEU A 18 -17.89 -6.52 -3.50
C LEU A 18 -17.01 -6.44 -4.75
N LYS A 19 -15.69 -6.65 -4.63
CA LYS A 19 -14.76 -6.67 -5.76
C LYS A 19 -15.05 -7.81 -6.73
N ALA A 20 -15.58 -8.93 -6.26
CA ALA A 20 -15.97 -10.05 -7.11
C ALA A 20 -17.27 -9.76 -7.89
N HIS A 21 -18.14 -8.87 -7.40
CA HIS A 21 -19.46 -8.56 -7.96
C HIS A 21 -19.59 -7.08 -8.38
N LYS A 22 -18.54 -6.48 -8.97
CA LYS A 22 -18.43 -5.02 -9.23
C LYS A 22 -19.66 -4.39 -9.90
N SER A 23 -20.38 -5.12 -10.74
CA SER A 23 -21.52 -4.60 -11.50
C SER A 23 -22.86 -4.68 -10.77
N GLU A 24 -22.96 -5.45 -9.69
CA GLU A 24 -24.21 -5.83 -9.06
C GLU A 24 -24.42 -5.13 -7.72
N PHE A 25 -25.69 -4.87 -7.40
CA PHE A 25 -26.06 -4.49 -6.05
C PHE A 25 -26.21 -5.74 -5.20
N LEU A 26 -25.48 -5.77 -4.09
CA LEU A 26 -25.53 -6.85 -3.12
C LEU A 26 -26.30 -6.37 -1.88
N SER A 27 -27.35 -7.10 -1.50
CA SER A 27 -28.14 -6.71 -0.33
C SER A 27 -27.32 -6.88 0.95
N GLY A 28 -27.59 -6.03 1.94
CA GLY A 28 -26.94 -6.14 3.25
C GLY A 28 -27.33 -7.42 4.00
N GLN A 29 -28.48 -8.02 3.64
CA GLN A 29 -28.93 -9.28 4.22
C GLN A 29 -28.18 -10.46 3.59
N ASP A 30 -28.06 -10.50 2.27
CA ASP A 30 -27.33 -11.57 1.57
C ASP A 30 -25.86 -11.61 2.00
N MET A 31 -25.21 -10.44 2.10
CA MET A 31 -23.84 -10.36 2.61
C MET A 31 -23.74 -10.83 4.06
N SER A 32 -24.74 -10.51 4.90
CA SER A 32 -24.81 -10.97 6.30
C SER A 32 -24.86 -12.50 6.36
N ASP A 33 -25.73 -13.10 5.55
CA ASP A 33 -25.97 -14.55 5.56
C ASP A 33 -24.79 -15.33 4.97
N ILE A 34 -24.23 -14.87 3.84
CA ILE A 34 -23.07 -15.49 3.18
C ILE A 34 -21.81 -15.37 4.05
N LEU A 35 -21.53 -14.18 4.59
CA LEU A 35 -20.31 -13.92 5.36
C LEU A 35 -20.45 -14.31 6.84
N LYS A 36 -21.64 -14.73 7.27
CA LYS A 36 -21.97 -15.13 8.66
C LYS A 36 -21.63 -14.02 9.67
N ILE A 37 -22.03 -12.79 9.36
CA ILE A 37 -21.85 -11.61 10.22
C ILE A 37 -23.16 -10.84 10.31
N SER A 38 -23.37 -10.03 11.35
CA SER A 38 -24.61 -9.27 11.47
C SER A 38 -24.74 -8.18 10.38
N ARG A 39 -25.97 -7.87 9.98
CA ARG A 39 -26.27 -6.73 9.08
C ARG A 39 -25.72 -5.40 9.60
N VAL A 40 -25.65 -5.23 10.92
CA VAL A 40 -25.03 -4.05 11.55
C VAL A 40 -23.51 -4.05 11.34
N ALA A 41 -22.85 -5.21 11.41
CA ALA A 41 -21.42 -5.33 11.09
C ALA A 41 -21.16 -5.01 9.61
N VAL A 42 -22.01 -5.51 8.69
CA VAL A 42 -21.93 -5.16 7.26
C VAL A 42 -21.97 -3.65 7.07
N TRP A 43 -22.93 -2.96 7.68
CA TRP A 43 -23.02 -1.49 7.58
C TRP A 43 -21.77 -0.78 8.12
N LYS A 44 -21.24 -1.21 9.29
CA LYS A 44 -20.01 -0.64 9.88
C LYS A 44 -18.81 -0.82 8.95
N ASP A 45 -18.66 -2.01 8.37
CA ASP A 45 -17.57 -2.32 7.46
C ASP A 45 -17.69 -1.57 6.14
N ILE A 46 -18.88 -1.41 5.57
CA ILE A 46 -19.10 -0.55 4.39
C ILE A 46 -18.69 0.90 4.69
N LYS A 47 -19.05 1.42 5.87
CA LYS A 47 -18.62 2.77 6.30
C LYS A 47 -17.10 2.87 6.40
N LYS A 48 -16.44 1.82 6.91
CA LYS A 48 -14.97 1.75 6.97
C LYS A 48 -14.35 1.68 5.58
N ILE A 49 -14.90 0.89 4.67
CA ILE A 49 -14.40 0.78 3.29
C ILE A 49 -14.53 2.14 2.58
N ARG A 50 -15.66 2.84 2.72
CA ARG A 50 -15.82 4.21 2.19
C ARG A 50 -14.78 5.19 2.74
N SER A 51 -14.47 5.12 4.05
CA SER A 51 -13.46 6.00 4.63
C SER A 51 -12.03 5.71 4.15
N LEU A 52 -11.80 4.55 3.55
CA LEU A 52 -10.56 4.18 2.88
C LEU A 52 -10.52 4.62 1.40
N GLY A 53 -11.48 5.41 0.94
CA GLY A 53 -11.48 6.03 -0.40
C GLY A 53 -12.17 5.22 -1.49
N TYR A 54 -12.79 4.08 -1.18
CA TYR A 54 -13.57 3.31 -2.15
C TYR A 54 -14.92 3.99 -2.40
N LYS A 55 -15.35 4.04 -3.66
CA LYS A 55 -16.66 4.56 -4.03
C LYS A 55 -17.67 3.42 -4.00
N ILE A 56 -18.48 3.37 -2.94
CA ILE A 56 -19.57 2.42 -2.79
C ILE A 56 -20.89 3.16 -2.89
N GLU A 57 -21.74 2.78 -3.82
CA GLU A 57 -23.12 3.23 -3.93
C GLU A 57 -24.02 2.44 -2.98
N SER A 58 -25.08 3.09 -2.50
CA SER A 58 -26.15 2.45 -1.74
C SER A 58 -27.50 2.79 -2.37
N LYS A 59 -28.33 1.78 -2.61
CA LYS A 59 -29.70 1.98 -3.09
C LYS A 59 -30.69 1.21 -2.22
N GLN A 60 -31.80 1.87 -1.87
CA GLN A 60 -32.85 1.27 -1.07
C GLN A 60 -33.38 0.00 -1.76
N ASN A 61 -33.65 -1.05 -0.98
CA ASN A 61 -34.12 -2.36 -1.41
C ASN A 61 -33.17 -3.16 -2.33
N LEU A 62 -32.00 -2.62 -2.72
CA LEU A 62 -31.00 -3.31 -3.54
C LEU A 62 -29.68 -3.55 -2.79
N GLY A 63 -29.28 -2.63 -1.91
CA GLY A 63 -28.08 -2.78 -1.09
C GLY A 63 -26.90 -1.95 -1.58
N TYR A 64 -25.73 -2.57 -1.70
CA TYR A 64 -24.44 -1.90 -1.92
C TYR A 64 -23.75 -2.37 -3.20
N ARG A 65 -23.09 -1.45 -3.92
CA ARG A 65 -22.31 -1.76 -5.12
C ARG A 65 -20.98 -1.01 -5.10
N LEU A 66 -19.89 -1.68 -5.44
CA LEU A 66 -18.59 -1.05 -5.61
C LEU A 66 -18.48 -0.43 -7.00
N VAL A 67 -18.41 0.91 -7.05
CA VAL A 67 -18.32 1.67 -8.31
C VAL A 67 -16.87 1.90 -8.70
N ASP A 68 -16.00 2.19 -7.72
CA ASP A 68 -14.62 2.54 -7.99
C ASP A 68 -13.71 2.14 -6.83
N SER A 69 -12.45 1.88 -7.16
CA SER A 69 -11.39 1.53 -6.21
C SER A 69 -10.88 2.76 -5.46
N SER A 70 -10.11 2.51 -4.39
CA SER A 70 -9.38 3.57 -3.71
C SER A 70 -8.12 3.98 -4.49
N GLU A 71 -7.82 5.29 -4.50
CA GLU A 71 -6.54 5.82 -4.97
C GLU A 71 -5.42 5.71 -3.90
N LEU A 72 -5.76 5.28 -2.69
CA LEU A 72 -4.77 5.07 -1.63
C LEU A 72 -3.96 3.80 -1.89
N LEU A 73 -2.67 3.86 -1.57
CA LEU A 73 -1.73 2.72 -1.64
C LEU A 73 -1.93 1.75 -0.47
N LEU A 74 -3.15 1.22 -0.33
CA LEU A 74 -3.55 0.36 0.78
C LEU A 74 -2.83 -0.99 0.70
N PRO A 75 -2.46 -1.60 1.85
CA PRO A 75 -1.60 -2.78 1.86
C PRO A 75 -2.10 -3.92 0.96
N TRP A 76 -3.38 -4.25 1.04
CA TRP A 76 -3.98 -5.33 0.24
C TRP A 76 -4.11 -4.98 -1.26
N GLU A 77 -4.24 -3.70 -1.64
CA GLU A 77 -4.21 -3.31 -3.06
C GLU A 77 -2.79 -3.47 -3.64
N VAL A 78 -1.79 -3.10 -2.84
CA VAL A 78 -0.38 -3.23 -3.22
C VAL A 78 0.01 -4.70 -3.35
N THR A 79 -0.42 -5.57 -2.43
CA THR A 79 0.00 -6.97 -2.44
C THR A 79 -0.75 -7.87 -3.43
N GLN A 80 -1.97 -7.52 -3.84
CA GLN A 80 -2.86 -8.43 -4.60
C GLN A 80 -2.27 -8.92 -5.94
N ASN A 81 -1.46 -8.11 -6.62
CA ASN A 81 -0.97 -8.41 -7.98
C ASN A 81 0.56 -8.57 -8.06
N LEU A 82 1.22 -8.86 -6.93
CA LEU A 82 2.68 -8.99 -6.89
C LEU A 82 3.15 -10.43 -7.14
N ASN A 83 3.86 -10.62 -8.25
CA ASN A 83 4.53 -11.88 -8.63
C ASN A 83 5.94 -12.03 -8.05
N THR A 84 6.36 -11.12 -7.17
CA THR A 84 7.63 -11.20 -6.45
C THR A 84 7.62 -12.38 -5.46
N GLU A 85 8.79 -12.92 -5.13
CA GLU A 85 8.89 -13.99 -4.12
C GLU A 85 8.85 -13.44 -2.70
N PHE A 86 9.70 -12.46 -2.39
CA PHE A 86 9.82 -11.89 -1.03
C PHE A 86 9.48 -10.40 -0.94
N LEU A 87 9.76 -9.61 -1.99
CA LEU A 87 9.56 -8.16 -1.98
C LEU A 87 8.06 -7.83 -1.99
N GLY A 88 7.61 -6.96 -1.08
CA GLY A 88 6.22 -6.49 -1.04
C GLY A 88 5.22 -7.52 -0.51
N LYS A 89 5.66 -8.64 0.08
CA LYS A 89 4.76 -9.58 0.76
C LYS A 89 4.25 -9.05 2.10
N ARG A 90 5.00 -8.12 2.70
CA ARG A 90 4.61 -7.39 3.91
C ARG A 90 4.58 -5.91 3.60
N VAL A 91 3.44 -5.28 3.83
CA VAL A 91 3.25 -3.85 3.58
C VAL A 91 2.70 -3.19 4.84
N TYR A 92 3.34 -2.11 5.26
CA TYR A 92 2.83 -1.17 6.26
C TYR A 92 2.40 0.10 5.54
N TYR A 93 1.20 0.59 5.82
CA TYR A 93 0.68 1.84 5.30
C TYR A 93 0.35 2.81 6.43
N PHE A 94 0.76 4.07 6.27
CA PHE A 94 0.45 5.16 7.19
C PHE A 94 -0.20 6.34 6.49
N ASP A 95 -1.29 6.87 7.04
CA ASP A 95 -1.83 8.15 6.54
C ASP A 95 -0.85 9.31 6.71
N THR A 96 -0.15 9.33 7.85
CA THR A 96 0.87 10.33 8.15
C THR A 96 1.88 9.72 9.13
N ILE A 97 3.16 9.94 8.86
CA ILE A 97 4.27 9.48 9.69
C ILE A 97 5.39 10.54 9.71
N ASP A 98 6.33 10.44 10.65
CA ASP A 98 7.55 11.27 10.63
C ASP A 98 8.36 10.98 9.36
N THR A 99 8.76 9.72 9.17
CA THR A 99 9.34 9.23 7.92
C THR A 99 9.20 7.71 7.82
N THR A 100 8.93 7.21 6.62
CA THR A 100 8.90 5.77 6.33
C THR A 100 10.24 5.10 6.67
N GLN A 101 11.35 5.83 6.49
CA GLN A 101 12.69 5.30 6.73
C GLN A 101 12.97 5.05 8.21
N ASN A 102 12.52 5.94 9.12
CA ASN A 102 12.70 5.72 10.56
C ASN A 102 11.89 4.52 11.02
N PHE A 103 10.65 4.36 10.54
CA PHE A 103 9.85 3.20 10.87
C PHE A 103 10.47 1.91 10.33
N ALA A 104 10.94 1.92 9.09
CA ALA A 104 11.64 0.78 8.50
C ALA A 104 12.87 0.37 9.33
N MET A 105 13.73 1.32 9.70
CA MET A 105 14.91 1.04 10.54
C MET A 105 14.55 0.44 11.90
N LYS A 106 13.44 0.87 12.53
CA LYS A 106 13.00 0.33 13.83
C LYS A 106 12.61 -1.15 13.78
N ILE A 107 12.11 -1.63 12.64
CA ILE A 107 11.66 -3.03 12.49
C ILE A 107 12.65 -3.89 11.70
N ALA A 108 13.65 -3.28 11.05
CA ALA A 108 14.57 -3.95 10.13
C ALA A 108 15.38 -5.09 10.74
N SER A 109 15.59 -5.14 12.06
CA SER A 109 16.32 -6.23 12.71
C SER A 109 15.54 -7.54 12.77
N LYS A 110 14.22 -7.51 12.59
CA LYS A 110 13.37 -8.71 12.63
C LYS A 110 13.53 -9.50 11.35
N SER A 111 13.86 -10.80 11.45
CA SER A 111 14.17 -11.67 10.31
C SER A 111 13.05 -11.79 9.26
N ASN A 112 11.79 -11.65 9.69
CA ASN A 112 10.63 -11.72 8.80
C ASN A 112 10.35 -10.41 8.05
N GLU A 113 11.14 -9.35 8.24
CA GLU A 113 10.93 -8.06 7.59
C GLU A 113 11.75 -7.86 6.30
N ASN A 114 12.48 -8.89 5.84
CA ASN A 114 13.10 -8.85 4.51
C ASN A 114 12.04 -8.69 3.42
N GLY A 115 12.21 -7.70 2.54
CA GLY A 115 11.26 -7.37 1.48
C GLY A 115 10.06 -6.54 1.94
N THR A 116 9.96 -6.17 3.22
CA THR A 116 8.88 -5.33 3.73
C THR A 116 8.90 -3.95 3.09
N VAL A 117 7.72 -3.47 2.69
CA VAL A 117 7.52 -2.12 2.16
C VAL A 117 6.76 -1.28 3.19
N VAL A 118 7.31 -0.12 3.53
CA VAL A 118 6.67 0.87 4.40
C VAL A 118 6.25 2.03 3.51
N ILE A 119 4.95 2.31 3.42
CA ILE A 119 4.37 3.35 2.57
C ILE A 119 3.67 4.38 3.45
N SER A 120 3.71 5.64 3.05
CA SER A 120 2.85 6.66 3.65
C SER A 120 2.22 7.58 2.63
N LYS A 121 1.02 8.08 2.94
CA LYS A 121 0.36 9.16 2.19
C LYS A 121 1.08 10.50 2.39
N LYS A 122 1.68 10.76 3.56
CA LYS A 122 2.37 12.02 3.86
C LYS A 122 3.47 11.81 4.91
N GLN A 123 4.63 12.45 4.73
CA GLN A 123 5.66 12.51 5.77
C GLN A 123 5.75 13.93 6.36
N THR A 124 5.84 14.04 7.69
CA THR A 124 6.02 15.33 8.39
C THR A 124 7.50 15.70 8.56
N GLY A 125 8.38 14.70 8.52
CA GLY A 125 9.82 14.84 8.76
C GLY A 125 10.66 14.14 7.70
N GLY A 126 10.23 14.14 6.44
CA GLY A 126 10.98 13.55 5.32
C GLY A 126 12.41 14.11 5.23
N ARG A 127 13.39 13.21 5.04
CA ARG A 127 14.82 13.54 4.99
C ARG A 127 15.45 12.91 3.75
N GLY A 128 16.20 13.72 3.00
CA GLY A 128 17.10 13.26 1.96
C GLY A 128 18.53 13.09 2.47
N ARG A 129 19.48 12.98 1.53
CA ARG A 129 20.92 12.92 1.83
C ARG A 129 21.38 14.16 2.59
N MET A 130 22.44 14.00 3.40
CA MET A 130 23.02 15.08 4.22
C MET A 130 21.99 15.82 5.08
N LYS A 131 20.98 15.10 5.59
CA LYS A 131 19.88 15.63 6.43
C LYS A 131 19.04 16.74 5.76
N ARG A 132 19.09 16.89 4.44
CA ARG A 132 18.25 17.86 3.72
C ARG A 132 16.77 17.51 3.88
N LYS A 133 15.91 18.52 3.98
CA LYS A 133 14.45 18.30 4.03
C LYS A 133 13.97 17.70 2.71
N TRP A 134 13.13 16.67 2.79
CA TRP A 134 12.47 16.04 1.65
C TRP A 134 10.96 16.29 1.73
N LYS A 135 10.43 17.14 0.84
CA LYS A 135 9.02 17.54 0.85
C LYS A 135 8.15 16.35 0.46
N SER A 136 7.28 15.90 1.37
CA SER A 136 6.48 14.66 1.19
C SER A 136 4.98 14.89 1.44
N PRO A 137 4.28 15.72 0.65
CA PRO A 137 2.84 15.98 0.81
C PRO A 137 1.99 14.79 0.33
N ALA A 138 0.68 14.83 0.56
CA ALA A 138 -0.23 13.88 -0.09
C ALA A 138 -0.16 14.01 -1.62
N GLY A 139 -0.29 12.88 -2.32
CA GLY A 139 -0.26 12.80 -3.79
C GLY A 139 1.02 12.21 -4.38
N GLY A 140 2.08 12.03 -3.58
CA GLY A 140 3.28 11.30 -3.99
C GLY A 140 3.34 9.87 -3.43
N ILE A 141 4.32 9.09 -3.90
CA ILE A 141 4.65 7.77 -3.37
C ILE A 141 5.82 7.93 -2.40
N TRP A 142 5.54 7.87 -1.11
CA TRP A 142 6.58 7.90 -0.07
C TRP A 142 6.74 6.48 0.48
N MET A 143 7.86 5.85 0.17
CA MET A 143 8.11 4.48 0.60
C MET A 143 9.56 4.21 1.00
N SER A 144 9.73 3.19 1.85
CA SER A 144 11.00 2.58 2.21
C SER A 144 10.88 1.06 2.09
N ILE A 145 11.92 0.40 1.60
CA ILE A 145 11.97 -1.07 1.46
C ILE A 145 13.08 -1.60 2.37
N ILE A 146 12.77 -2.64 3.14
CA ILE A 146 13.74 -3.33 4.00
C ILE A 146 14.33 -4.49 3.20
N LEU A 147 15.66 -4.60 3.19
CA LEU A 147 16.38 -5.70 2.56
C LEU A 147 17.37 -6.30 3.56
N HIS A 148 17.46 -7.62 3.58
CA HIS A 148 18.49 -8.39 4.28
C HIS A 148 19.41 -9.03 3.25
N PRO A 149 20.32 -8.26 2.65
CA PRO A 149 21.23 -8.78 1.63
C PRO A 149 22.15 -9.85 2.20
N LYS A 150 22.43 -10.88 1.41
CA LYS A 150 23.42 -11.93 1.72
C LYS A 150 24.81 -11.62 1.14
N PHE A 151 25.03 -10.39 0.70
CA PHE A 151 26.31 -9.94 0.14
C PHE A 151 27.09 -9.11 1.17
N ASP A 152 28.40 -8.98 0.94
CA ASP A 152 29.29 -8.19 1.78
C ASP A 152 28.94 -6.69 1.79
N VAL A 153 29.10 -6.03 2.93
CA VAL A 153 28.76 -4.61 3.10
C VAL A 153 29.48 -3.68 2.10
N SER A 154 30.65 -4.08 1.59
CA SER A 154 31.38 -3.36 0.54
C SER A 154 30.55 -3.14 -0.73
N TYR A 155 29.58 -4.00 -1.02
CA TYR A 155 28.67 -3.86 -2.17
C TYR A 155 27.44 -2.98 -1.89
N ALA A 156 27.26 -2.47 -0.68
CA ALA A 156 26.08 -1.65 -0.33
C ALA A 156 25.95 -0.38 -1.18
N THR A 157 27.06 0.13 -1.73
CA THR A 157 27.09 1.29 -2.63
C THR A 157 26.40 1.03 -3.98
N LEU A 158 26.22 -0.24 -4.37
CA LEU A 158 25.49 -0.62 -5.58
C LEU A 158 23.97 -0.55 -5.40
N VAL A 159 23.46 -0.58 -4.16
CA VAL A 159 22.01 -0.58 -3.90
C VAL A 159 21.32 0.68 -4.42
N PRO A 160 21.80 1.91 -4.14
CA PRO A 160 21.20 3.12 -4.72
C PRO A 160 21.22 3.13 -6.25
N ILE A 161 22.33 2.68 -6.86
CA ILE A 161 22.51 2.60 -8.31
C ILE A 161 21.46 1.67 -8.93
N ALA A 162 21.35 0.45 -8.40
CA ALA A 162 20.37 -0.53 -8.84
C ALA A 162 18.92 -0.05 -8.62
N THR A 163 18.68 0.64 -7.51
CA THR A 163 17.34 1.18 -7.18
C THR A 163 16.92 2.28 -8.16
N SER A 164 17.81 3.23 -8.47
CA SER A 164 17.52 4.29 -9.44
C SER A 164 17.26 3.73 -10.84
N LEU A 165 18.07 2.76 -11.29
CA LEU A 165 17.86 2.09 -12.57
C LEU A 165 16.52 1.34 -12.60
N ALA A 166 16.19 0.59 -11.55
CA ALA A 166 14.92 -0.13 -11.44
C ALA A 166 13.72 0.84 -11.47
N LEU A 167 13.84 2.00 -10.82
CA LEU A 167 12.81 3.03 -10.83
C LEU A 167 12.64 3.64 -12.23
N CYS A 168 13.73 3.93 -12.96
CA CYS A 168 13.64 4.39 -14.34
C CYS A 168 12.89 3.39 -15.23
N ILE A 169 13.26 2.11 -15.17
CA ILE A 169 12.62 1.04 -15.93
C ILE A 169 11.12 0.95 -15.58
N ALA A 170 10.77 1.07 -14.29
CA ALA A 170 9.38 1.04 -13.85
C ALA A 170 8.57 2.24 -14.38
N ILE A 171 9.12 3.46 -14.28
CA ILE A 171 8.49 4.69 -14.79
C ILE A 171 8.26 4.59 -16.30
N GLU A 172 9.27 4.17 -17.06
CA GLU A 172 9.17 4.03 -18.52
C GLU A 172 8.14 2.98 -18.92
N LYS A 173 8.15 1.83 -18.24
CA LYS A 173 7.21 0.74 -18.53
C LYS A 173 5.76 1.15 -18.31
N ILE A 174 5.47 1.85 -17.21
CA ILE A 174 4.11 2.17 -16.76
C ILE A 174 3.60 3.47 -17.39
N LEU A 175 4.40 4.54 -17.38
CA LEU A 175 3.98 5.87 -17.81
C LEU A 175 4.35 6.19 -19.26
N LYS A 176 5.20 5.37 -19.91
CA LYS A 176 5.72 5.62 -21.26
C LYS A 176 6.51 6.95 -21.38
N ILE A 177 7.07 7.39 -20.26
CA ILE A 177 7.96 8.56 -20.17
C ILE A 177 9.40 8.04 -20.09
N LYS A 178 10.37 8.72 -20.70
CA LYS A 178 11.79 8.39 -20.58
C LYS A 178 12.43 9.20 -19.44
N PRO A 179 12.58 8.65 -18.22
CA PRO A 179 13.26 9.34 -17.15
C PRO A 179 14.78 9.32 -17.35
N GLU A 180 15.48 10.31 -16.80
CA GLU A 180 16.93 10.39 -16.85
C GLU A 180 17.54 10.01 -15.50
N LEU A 181 18.70 9.36 -15.52
CA LEU A 181 19.40 8.98 -14.29
C LEU A 181 20.36 10.09 -13.86
N LYS A 182 20.15 10.59 -12.65
CA LYS A 182 21.15 11.42 -11.97
C LYS A 182 21.85 10.57 -10.91
N TRP A 183 22.97 9.99 -11.32
CA TRP A 183 23.77 9.13 -10.47
C TRP A 183 24.20 9.81 -9.16
N PRO A 184 24.26 9.07 -8.04
CA PRO A 184 24.01 7.63 -7.93
C PRO A 184 22.59 7.24 -7.49
N ASN A 185 21.69 8.19 -7.23
CA ASN A 185 20.51 7.93 -6.39
C ASN A 185 19.24 8.72 -6.75
N ASP A 186 19.25 9.51 -7.84
CA ASP A 186 18.13 10.35 -8.25
C ASP A 186 17.68 9.98 -9.69
N VAL A 187 16.39 10.17 -9.95
CA VAL A 187 15.69 9.95 -11.23
C VAL A 187 14.89 11.21 -11.55
#